data_AF-A0A4Q5ZFI2-F1
#
_entry.id   AF-A0A4Q5ZFI2-F1
#
_cell.length_a   1.000
_cell.length_b   1.000
_cell.length_c   1.000
_cell.angle_alpha   90.00
_cell.angle_beta   90.00
_cell.angle_gamma   90.00
#
_symmetry.space_group_name_H-M   'P 1'
#
loop_
_entity.id
_entity.type
_entity.pdbx_description
1 polymer ?
#
loop_
_entity_poly.entity_id
_entity_poly.type
_entity_poly.pdbx_seq_one_letter_code
_entity_poly.pdbx_strand_id
1 'polypeptide(L)'
;MELFFNEQIPAIISERRLILMSVNEDESRYVNASGNSYLVSRFWSEMLDKAVTIMERLPQIELEQLIKLITSALAVQDIAALSNLITERWEGHQKRYRLQLIEHLEFMLKAGADTAAKEKIRMCVYESNLFDPTNREPIVGKSYQEIQADAACYRKMAGVQIIVG
;
A
#
# COMPACT_ATOMS: atom_id res chain seq x y z
N MET A 1 10.41 -14.87 -5.41
CA MET A 1 9.90 -13.48 -5.31
C MET A 1 10.65 -12.81 -4.18
N GLU A 2 11.19 -11.61 -4.41
CA GLU A 2 12.05 -10.92 -3.44
C GLU A 2 11.52 -9.51 -3.22
N LEU A 3 11.27 -9.18 -1.97
CA LEU A 3 10.75 -7.88 -1.52
C LEU A 3 11.56 -7.44 -0.31
N PHE A 4 12.03 -6.21 -0.32
CA PHE A 4 12.84 -5.62 0.74
C PHE A 4 12.31 -4.24 1.09
N PHE A 5 12.52 -3.83 2.33
CA PHE A 5 11.93 -2.61 2.85
C PHE A 5 12.97 -1.71 3.47
N ASN A 6 12.80 -0.40 3.28
CA ASN A 6 13.43 0.63 4.09
C ASN A 6 14.94 0.41 4.26
N GLU A 7 15.38 0.21 5.50
CA GLU A 7 16.79 0.09 5.90
C GLU A 7 17.50 -1.15 5.31
N GLN A 8 16.76 -2.14 4.81
CA GLN A 8 17.34 -3.33 4.18
C GLN A 8 17.91 -3.01 2.79
N ILE A 9 17.33 -2.03 2.09
CA ILE A 9 17.60 -1.78 0.67
C ILE A 9 19.07 -1.44 0.39
N PRO A 10 19.75 -0.56 1.16
CA PRO A 10 21.18 -0.29 0.96
C PRO A 10 22.06 -1.54 1.07
N ALA A 11 21.78 -2.41 2.03
CA ALA A 11 22.51 -3.67 2.20
C ALA A 11 22.31 -4.58 0.99
N ILE A 12 21.06 -4.73 0.52
CA ILE A 12 20.74 -5.54 -0.65
C ILE A 12 21.41 -5.02 -1.93
N ILE A 13 21.44 -3.69 -2.13
CA ILE A 13 22.14 -3.06 -3.26
C ILE A 13 23.64 -3.43 -3.25
N SER A 14 24.27 -3.34 -2.07
CA SER A 14 25.69 -3.66 -1.89
C SER A 14 25.98 -5.15 -2.08
N GLU A 15 25.28 -6.00 -1.35
CA GLU A 15 25.46 -7.46 -1.34
C GLU A 15 25.27 -8.08 -2.72
N ARG A 16 24.27 -7.59 -3.47
CA ARG A 16 23.95 -8.09 -4.81
C ARG A 16 24.67 -7.36 -5.93
N ARG A 17 25.53 -6.39 -5.58
CA ARG A 17 26.30 -5.58 -6.53
C ARG A 17 25.40 -4.98 -7.62
N LEU A 18 24.34 -4.33 -7.18
CA LEU A 18 23.34 -3.77 -8.06
C LEU A 18 23.86 -2.49 -8.74
N ILE A 19 23.68 -2.41 -10.04
CA ILE A 19 24.07 -1.27 -10.87
C ILE A 19 22.81 -0.45 -11.14
N LEU A 20 22.85 0.85 -10.82
CA LEU A 20 21.77 1.78 -11.12
C LEU A 20 21.65 1.96 -12.64
N MET A 21 20.46 1.70 -13.17
CA MET A 21 20.14 1.79 -14.59
C MET A 21 19.39 3.07 -14.94
N SER A 22 18.46 3.48 -14.09
CA SER A 22 17.71 4.72 -14.25
C SER A 22 17.18 5.22 -12.91
N VAL A 23 16.95 6.52 -12.82
CA VAL A 23 16.35 7.18 -11.68
C VAL A 23 15.34 8.22 -12.18
N ASN A 24 14.18 8.25 -11.55
CA ASN A 24 13.25 9.38 -11.61
C ASN A 24 12.96 9.84 -10.17
N GLU A 25 11.97 10.68 -9.97
CA GLU A 25 11.68 11.29 -8.66
C GLU A 25 11.38 10.24 -7.58
N ASP A 26 10.53 9.25 -7.90
CA ASP A 26 10.00 8.29 -6.93
C ASP A 26 10.50 6.86 -7.12
N GLU A 27 11.21 6.59 -8.22
CA GLU A 27 11.69 5.25 -8.58
C GLU A 27 13.17 5.21 -8.97
N SER A 28 13.81 4.10 -8.64
CA SER A 28 15.16 3.76 -9.11
C SER A 28 15.19 2.31 -9.60
N ARG A 29 15.74 2.11 -10.80
CA ARG A 29 15.87 0.79 -11.41
C ARG A 29 17.31 0.31 -11.33
N TYR A 30 17.47 -0.94 -10.94
CA TYR A 30 18.77 -1.58 -10.81
C TYR A 30 18.84 -2.90 -11.56
N VAL A 31 20.04 -3.32 -11.94
CA VAL A 31 20.30 -4.65 -12.50
C VAL A 31 21.51 -5.29 -11.81
N ASN A 32 21.51 -6.61 -11.68
CA ASN A 32 22.68 -7.36 -11.22
C ASN A 32 23.42 -8.04 -12.38
N ALA A 33 24.60 -8.60 -12.13
CA ALA A 33 25.40 -9.31 -13.14
C ALA A 33 24.72 -10.54 -13.75
N SER A 34 23.69 -11.09 -13.07
CA SER A 34 22.88 -12.20 -13.57
C SER A 34 21.70 -11.75 -14.43
N GLY A 35 21.56 -10.44 -14.70
CA GLY A 35 20.45 -9.87 -15.47
C GLY A 35 19.15 -9.68 -14.68
N ASN A 36 19.14 -9.93 -13.37
CA ASN A 36 17.96 -9.68 -12.54
C ASN A 36 17.77 -8.17 -12.36
N SER A 37 16.56 -7.69 -12.66
CA SER A 37 16.19 -6.30 -12.48
C SER A 37 15.45 -6.09 -11.17
N TYR A 38 15.66 -4.93 -10.56
CA TYR A 38 15.03 -4.52 -9.31
C TYR A 38 14.46 -3.11 -9.46
N LEU A 39 13.30 -2.89 -8.85
CA LEU A 39 12.65 -1.58 -8.78
C LEU A 39 12.60 -1.16 -7.31
N VAL A 40 13.16 0.00 -7.00
CA VAL A 40 13.00 0.68 -5.71
C VAL A 40 11.98 1.78 -5.92
N SER A 41 10.89 1.75 -5.18
CA SER A 41 9.87 2.81 -5.13
C SER A 41 9.91 3.51 -3.78
N ARG A 42 9.75 4.83 -3.79
CA ARG A 42 9.71 5.69 -2.60
C ARG A 42 8.34 6.36 -2.53
N PHE A 43 7.76 6.33 -1.33
CA PHE A 43 6.47 6.97 -1.05
C PHE A 43 6.60 7.86 0.18
N TRP A 44 5.88 8.97 0.21
CA TRP A 44 5.71 9.75 1.43
C TRP A 44 4.52 9.20 2.21
N SER A 45 4.75 8.75 3.45
CA SER A 45 3.69 8.33 4.36
C SER A 45 3.31 9.51 5.25
N GLU A 46 2.15 10.10 4.98
CA GLU A 46 1.58 11.18 5.79
C GLU A 46 1.30 10.71 7.23
N MET A 47 0.90 9.45 7.41
CA MET A 47 0.60 8.92 8.74
C MET A 47 1.86 8.74 9.60
N LEU A 48 2.99 8.44 8.99
CA LEU A 48 4.27 8.25 9.68
C LEU A 48 5.17 9.48 9.64
N ASP A 49 4.77 10.52 8.92
CA ASP A 49 5.54 11.76 8.67
C ASP A 49 6.96 11.46 8.17
N LYS A 50 7.08 10.49 7.25
CA LYS A 50 8.37 10.10 6.67
C LYS A 50 8.24 9.37 5.34
N ALA A 51 9.34 9.36 4.60
CA ALA A 51 9.48 8.51 3.43
C ALA A 51 9.55 7.03 3.82
N VAL A 52 8.80 6.19 3.10
CA VAL A 52 8.88 4.73 3.15
C VAL A 52 9.34 4.22 1.79
N THR A 53 10.15 3.17 1.79
CA THR A 53 10.74 2.63 0.56
C THR A 53 10.55 1.13 0.48
N ILE A 54 10.28 0.67 -0.74
CA ILE A 54 10.11 -0.74 -1.05
C ILE A 54 10.92 -1.09 -2.28
N MET A 55 11.53 -2.27 -2.25
CA MET A 55 12.31 -2.80 -3.36
C MET A 55 11.79 -4.17 -3.74
N GLU A 56 11.42 -4.32 -5.01
CA GLU A 56 11.00 -5.60 -5.57
C GLU A 56 11.97 -6.07 -6.64
N ARG A 57 12.15 -7.39 -6.75
CA ARG A 57 12.74 -8.00 -7.95
C ARG A 57 11.68 -8.14 -9.03
N LEU A 58 12.00 -7.69 -10.25
CA LEU A 58 11.13 -7.81 -11.41
C LEU A 58 11.10 -9.26 -11.97
N PRO A 59 9.96 -9.72 -12.53
CA PRO A 59 8.69 -8.98 -12.74
C PRO A 59 7.98 -8.64 -11.44
N GLN A 60 7.14 -7.58 -11.49
CA GLN A 60 6.53 -7.01 -10.29
C GLN A 60 5.65 -8.01 -9.54
N ILE A 61 5.54 -7.82 -8.23
CA ILE A 61 4.68 -8.65 -7.37
C ILE A 61 3.22 -8.43 -7.72
N GLU A 62 2.48 -9.52 -7.90
CA GLU A 62 1.05 -9.50 -8.18
C GLU A 62 0.25 -8.96 -6.99
N LEU A 63 -0.86 -8.28 -7.30
CA LEU A 63 -1.70 -7.62 -6.31
C LEU A 63 -2.13 -8.53 -5.14
N GLU A 64 -2.62 -9.73 -5.46
CA GLU A 64 -3.08 -10.69 -4.45
C GLU A 64 -1.98 -11.07 -3.45
N GLN A 65 -0.72 -11.04 -3.89
CA GLN A 65 0.43 -11.30 -3.05
C GLN A 65 0.76 -10.08 -2.19
N LEU A 66 0.67 -8.86 -2.73
CA LEU A 66 0.83 -7.63 -1.94
C LEU A 66 -0.20 -7.54 -0.80
N ILE A 67 -1.47 -7.87 -1.06
CA ILE A 67 -2.52 -7.90 -0.03
C ILE A 67 -2.19 -8.92 1.07
N LYS A 68 -1.70 -10.11 0.71
CA LYS A 68 -1.26 -11.11 1.70
C LYS A 68 -0.04 -10.65 2.50
N LEU A 69 0.87 -9.92 1.87
CA LEU A 69 2.06 -9.40 2.55
C LEU A 69 1.70 -8.37 3.61
N ILE A 70 0.72 -7.50 3.33
CA ILE A 70 0.21 -6.50 4.29
C ILE A 70 -0.21 -7.15 5.62
N THR A 71 -0.90 -8.29 5.57
CA THR A 71 -1.41 -8.92 6.79
C THR A 71 -0.31 -9.58 7.60
N SER A 72 0.70 -10.13 6.91
CA SER A 72 1.89 -10.72 7.53
C SER A 72 2.91 -9.68 8.03
N ALA A 73 2.88 -8.45 7.50
CA ALA A 73 3.83 -7.41 7.84
C ALA A 73 3.71 -7.01 9.32
N LEU A 74 4.84 -6.99 10.03
CA LEU A 74 4.90 -6.64 11.46
C LEU A 74 5.30 -5.19 11.67
N ALA A 75 6.17 -4.66 10.82
CA ALA A 75 6.61 -3.27 10.91
C ALA A 75 5.61 -2.34 10.24
N VAL A 76 5.26 -1.25 10.92
CA VAL A 76 4.35 -0.23 10.40
C VAL A 76 4.86 0.38 9.09
N GLN A 77 6.17 0.53 8.96
CA GLN A 77 6.79 1.10 7.76
C GLN A 77 6.54 0.24 6.52
N ASP A 78 6.51 -1.08 6.70
CA ASP A 78 6.32 -2.05 5.63
C ASP A 78 4.85 -2.07 5.19
N ILE A 79 3.92 -1.96 6.15
CA ILE A 79 2.48 -1.83 5.86
C ILE A 79 2.24 -0.54 5.07
N ALA A 80 2.79 0.59 5.50
CA ALA A 80 2.64 1.87 4.79
C ALA A 80 3.23 1.79 3.38
N ALA A 81 4.43 1.22 3.22
CA ALA A 81 5.07 1.05 1.91
C ALA A 81 4.24 0.16 0.97
N LEU A 82 3.71 -0.96 1.49
CA LEU A 82 2.82 -1.84 0.74
C LEU A 82 1.51 -1.14 0.36
N SER A 83 0.85 -0.44 1.29
CA SER A 83 -0.41 0.25 1.02
C SER A 83 -0.26 1.34 -0.05
N ASN A 84 0.83 2.12 0.02
CA ASN A 84 1.15 3.11 -1.01
C ASN A 84 1.46 2.47 -2.36
N LEU A 85 2.29 1.42 -2.37
CA LEU A 85 2.65 0.70 -3.60
C LEU A 85 1.42 0.15 -4.32
N ILE A 86 0.47 -0.40 -3.58
CA ILE A 86 -0.75 -0.93 -4.18
C ILE A 86 -1.65 0.21 -4.68
N THR A 87 -1.61 1.38 -4.05
CA THR A 87 -2.36 2.55 -4.54
C THR A 87 -1.77 3.05 -5.85
N GLU A 88 -0.47 3.31 -5.89
CA GLU A 88 0.26 3.82 -7.06
C GLU A 88 0.06 2.94 -8.29
N ARG A 89 0.32 1.64 -8.18
CA ARG A 89 0.29 0.72 -9.34
C ARG A 89 -1.10 0.47 -9.91
N TRP A 90 -2.15 0.70 -9.11
CA TRP A 90 -3.52 0.43 -9.53
C TRP A 90 -4.38 1.71 -9.57
N GLU A 91 -3.74 2.88 -9.50
CA GLU A 91 -4.33 4.18 -9.80
C GLU A 91 -4.74 4.22 -11.30
N GLY A 92 -5.97 3.77 -11.58
CA GLY A 92 -6.53 3.67 -12.94
C GLY A 92 -7.27 2.37 -13.25
N HIS A 93 -7.05 1.29 -12.49
CA HIS A 93 -7.72 -0.02 -12.64
C HIS A 93 -8.78 -0.28 -11.54
N GLN A 94 -9.48 0.80 -11.18
CA GLN A 94 -10.00 1.14 -9.84
C GLN A 94 -11.00 0.19 -9.16
N LYS A 95 -11.65 -0.76 -9.85
CA LYS A 95 -12.77 -1.51 -9.26
C LYS A 95 -12.36 -2.77 -8.50
N ARG A 96 -11.48 -3.59 -9.09
CA ARG A 96 -11.21 -4.95 -8.58
C ARG A 96 -10.26 -4.95 -7.39
N TYR A 97 -9.29 -4.06 -7.40
CA TYR A 97 -8.31 -3.94 -6.33
C TYR A 97 -8.94 -3.52 -5.00
N ARG A 98 -9.74 -2.44 -5.03
CA ARG A 98 -10.38 -1.90 -3.84
C ARG A 98 -11.23 -2.94 -3.14
N LEU A 99 -12.08 -3.65 -3.89
CA LEU A 99 -12.93 -4.69 -3.33
C LEU A 99 -12.12 -5.79 -2.65
N GLN A 100 -11.07 -6.29 -3.29
CA GLN A 100 -10.21 -7.33 -2.72
C GLN A 100 -9.50 -6.88 -1.43
N LEU A 101 -9.00 -5.64 -1.38
CA LEU A 101 -8.40 -5.10 -0.17
C LEU A 101 -9.44 -4.95 0.95
N ILE A 102 -10.63 -4.38 0.65
CA ILE A 102 -11.71 -4.20 1.62
C ILE A 102 -12.20 -5.53 2.17
N GLU A 103 -12.49 -6.51 1.32
CA GLU A 103 -12.93 -7.84 1.73
C GLU A 103 -11.93 -8.47 2.72
N HIS A 104 -10.64 -8.25 2.47
CA HIS A 104 -9.59 -8.73 3.35
C HIS A 104 -9.54 -8.00 4.70
N LEU A 105 -9.66 -6.66 4.69
CA LEU A 105 -9.70 -5.86 5.92
C LEU A 105 -10.96 -6.16 6.76
N GLU A 106 -12.11 -6.37 6.12
CA GLU A 106 -13.35 -6.78 6.80
C GLU A 106 -13.23 -8.16 7.43
N PHE A 107 -12.60 -9.10 6.73
CA PHE A 107 -12.34 -10.44 7.27
C PHE A 107 -11.48 -10.37 8.53
N MET A 108 -10.39 -9.58 8.51
CA MET A 108 -9.55 -9.36 9.69
C MET A 108 -10.35 -8.77 10.87
N LEU A 109 -11.22 -7.79 10.59
CA LEU A 109 -12.06 -7.18 11.62
C LEU A 109 -13.05 -8.19 12.23
N LYS A 110 -13.74 -8.96 11.39
CA LYS A 110 -14.72 -9.98 11.79
C LYS A 110 -14.08 -11.16 12.56
N ALA A 111 -12.82 -11.47 12.26
CA ALA A 111 -12.06 -12.51 12.95
C ALA A 111 -11.63 -12.14 14.40
N GLY A 112 -12.02 -10.96 14.89
CA GLY A 112 -11.68 -10.52 16.25
C GLY A 112 -10.34 -9.82 16.32
N ALA A 113 -10.10 -8.85 15.43
CA ALA A 113 -8.88 -8.05 15.39
C ALA A 113 -8.49 -7.50 16.78
N ASP A 114 -7.30 -7.86 17.23
CA ASP A 114 -6.65 -7.26 18.39
C ASP A 114 -6.22 -5.81 18.10
N THR A 115 -5.65 -5.13 19.09
CA THR A 115 -5.21 -3.73 18.95
C THR A 115 -4.21 -3.55 17.81
N ALA A 116 -3.29 -4.50 17.62
CA ALA A 116 -2.30 -4.44 16.56
C ALA A 116 -2.96 -4.58 15.19
N ALA A 117 -3.86 -5.54 15.00
CA ALA A 117 -4.61 -5.74 13.77
C ALA A 117 -5.48 -4.53 13.41
N LYS A 118 -6.12 -3.88 14.40
CA LYS A 118 -6.87 -2.63 14.19
C LYS A 118 -5.97 -1.51 13.69
N GLU A 119 -4.77 -1.39 14.23
CA GLU A 119 -3.80 -0.37 13.78
C GLU A 119 -3.33 -0.64 12.35
N LYS A 120 -3.08 -1.91 11.98
CA LYS A 120 -2.78 -2.27 10.58
C LYS A 120 -3.92 -1.89 9.65
N ILE A 121 -5.17 -2.20 10.04
CA ILE A 121 -6.36 -1.85 9.26
C ILE A 121 -6.44 -0.33 9.08
N ARG A 122 -6.23 0.44 10.16
CA ARG A 122 -6.22 1.90 10.13
C ARG A 122 -5.20 2.43 9.13
N MET A 123 -3.97 1.96 9.20
CA MET A 123 -2.93 2.34 8.24
C MET A 123 -3.27 1.97 6.81
N CYS A 124 -3.77 0.76 6.58
CA CYS A 124 -4.15 0.34 5.24
C CYS A 124 -5.22 1.27 4.66
N VAL A 125 -6.24 1.60 5.44
CA VAL A 125 -7.30 2.52 5.02
C VAL A 125 -6.75 3.92 4.71
N TYR A 126 -5.83 4.41 5.53
CA TYR A 126 -5.28 5.75 5.37
C TYR A 126 -4.32 5.82 4.16
N GLU A 127 -3.29 5.00 4.15
CA GLU A 127 -2.21 5.00 3.15
C GLU A 127 -2.67 4.47 1.78
N SER A 128 -3.86 3.86 1.68
CA SER A 128 -4.48 3.52 0.40
C SER A 128 -5.59 4.46 -0.07
N ASN A 129 -5.75 5.61 0.59
CA ASN A 129 -6.75 6.62 0.25
C ASN A 129 -8.18 6.07 0.10
N LEU A 130 -8.51 5.01 0.87
CA LEU A 130 -9.83 4.37 0.81
C LEU A 130 -10.96 5.30 1.28
N PHE A 131 -10.62 6.39 1.99
CA PHE A 131 -11.55 7.39 2.52
C PHE A 131 -11.80 8.58 1.59
N ASP A 132 -11.08 8.71 0.47
CA ASP A 132 -11.24 9.82 -0.46
C ASP A 132 -12.56 9.69 -1.25
N PRO A 133 -13.51 10.65 -1.10
CA PRO A 133 -14.79 10.63 -1.80
C PRO A 133 -14.68 11.05 -3.28
N THR A 134 -13.57 11.68 -3.68
CA THR A 134 -13.25 12.09 -5.06
C THR A 134 -12.45 11.05 -5.82
N ASN A 135 -12.09 9.94 -5.15
CA ASN A 135 -11.31 8.86 -5.70
C ASN A 135 -12.02 8.28 -6.93
N ARG A 136 -11.39 8.49 -8.09
CA ARG A 136 -11.96 8.77 -9.41
C ARG A 136 -12.64 7.59 -10.13
N GLU A 137 -13.54 6.85 -9.49
CA GLU A 137 -14.40 5.92 -10.22
C GLU A 137 -15.19 6.65 -11.32
N PRO A 138 -15.42 6.04 -12.49
CA PRO A 138 -16.73 6.13 -13.10
C PRO A 138 -17.69 5.40 -12.16
N ILE A 139 -18.31 6.18 -11.27
CA ILE A 139 -19.41 5.78 -10.37
C ILE A 139 -20.61 5.49 -11.27
N VAL A 140 -20.58 4.38 -11.99
CA VAL A 140 -21.73 3.93 -12.77
C VAL A 140 -22.60 3.13 -11.81
N GLY A 141 -23.67 3.77 -11.31
CA GLY A 141 -24.77 3.11 -10.62
C GLY A 141 -24.87 3.32 -9.10
N LYS A 142 -23.91 3.98 -8.45
CA LYS A 142 -24.03 4.39 -7.04
C LYS A 142 -24.43 5.86 -6.92
N SER A 143 -25.31 6.15 -5.97
CA SER A 143 -25.68 7.49 -5.56
C SER A 143 -24.60 8.14 -4.70
N TYR A 144 -24.61 9.47 -4.63
CA TYR A 144 -23.74 10.25 -3.74
C TYR A 144 -23.84 9.81 -2.26
N GLN A 145 -25.02 9.36 -1.83
CA GLN A 145 -25.27 8.89 -0.46
C GLN A 145 -24.58 7.55 -0.18
N GLU A 146 -24.55 6.64 -1.15
CA GLU A 146 -23.83 5.37 -1.02
C GLU A 146 -22.32 5.58 -0.95
N ILE A 147 -21.79 6.54 -1.71
CA ILE A 147 -20.38 6.92 -1.64
C ILE A 147 -20.03 7.52 -0.26
N GLN A 148 -20.89 8.39 0.26
CA GLN A 148 -20.71 8.95 1.61
C GLN A 148 -20.82 7.87 2.69
N ALA A 149 -21.70 6.89 2.54
CA ALA A 149 -21.84 5.77 3.47
C ALA A 149 -20.60 4.87 3.47
N ASP A 150 -20.04 4.57 2.29
CA ASP A 150 -18.80 3.81 2.13
C ASP A 150 -17.62 4.56 2.79
N ALA A 151 -17.46 5.86 2.48
CA ALA A 151 -16.43 6.71 3.09
C ALA A 151 -16.57 6.81 4.62
N ALA A 152 -17.81 6.94 5.12
CA ALA A 152 -18.09 6.94 6.56
C ALA A 152 -17.77 5.58 7.21
N CYS A 153 -18.03 4.46 6.52
CA CYS A 153 -17.67 3.13 6.97
C CYS A 153 -16.14 2.98 7.10
N TYR A 154 -15.38 3.38 6.08
CA TYR A 154 -13.91 3.32 6.13
C TYR A 154 -13.31 4.26 7.18
N ARG A 155 -13.86 5.47 7.35
CA ARG A 155 -13.46 6.37 8.44
C ARG A 155 -13.70 5.76 9.82
N LYS A 156 -14.83 5.08 10.00
CA LYS A 156 -15.15 4.34 11.23
C LYS A 156 -14.18 3.17 11.46
N MET A 157 -13.84 2.42 10.41
CA MET A 157 -12.83 1.35 10.47
C MET A 157 -11.45 1.88 10.83
N ALA A 158 -11.08 3.06 10.34
CA ALA A 158 -9.83 3.73 10.65
C ALA A 158 -9.83 4.48 11.99
N GLY A 159 -10.94 4.50 12.74
CA GLY A 159 -11.03 5.24 14.01
C GLY A 159 -10.87 6.76 13.88
N VAL A 160 -11.10 7.32 12.69
CA VAL A 160 -11.00 8.76 12.44
C VAL A 160 -12.24 9.45 13.04
N GLN A 161 -12.09 10.09 14.20
CA GLN A 161 -13.13 10.98 14.74
C GLN A 161 -13.23 12.24 13.87
N ILE A 162 -14.43 12.54 13.40
CA ILE A 162 -14.74 13.81 12.75
C ILE A 162 -14.73 14.87 13.84
N ILE A 163 -13.73 15.76 13.85
CA ILE A 163 -13.91 17.08 14.46
C ILE A 163 -14.81 17.83 13.48
N VAL A 164 -16.11 17.85 13.77
CA VAL A 164 -17.06 18.72 13.07
C VAL A 164 -16.76 20.13 13.56
N GLY A 165 -16.06 20.91 12.74
CA GLY A 165 -15.96 22.37 12.88
C GLY A 165 -17.10 23.03 12.14
#